data_AF-A0A0H3I5T5-F1
#
_entry.id   AF-A0A0H3I5T5-F1
#
_cell.length_a   1.000
_cell.length_b   1.000
_cell.length_c   1.000
_cell.angle_alpha   90.00
_cell.angle_beta   90.00
_cell.angle_gamma   90.00
#
_symmetry.space_group_name_H-M   'P 1'
#
loop_
_entity.id
_entity.type
_entity.pdbx_description
1 polymer ?
#
loop_
_entity_poly.entity_id
_entity_poly.type
_entity_poly.pdbx_seq_one_letter_code
_entity_poly.pdbx_strand_id
1 'polypeptide(L)'
;MQVLWCTDMMVKGENVRVEMKEKIIKTCEAKIVAKGNNVGLSFYAFFANKNDDPELLMEVAHWWIIEMKLDHFEKAEKIKSLVSSM
;
A
#
# COMPACT_ATOMS: atom_id res chain seq x y z
N MET A 1 1.47 -24.51 -24.87
CA MET A 1 0.35 -24.02 -24.04
C MET A 1 0.79 -24.07 -22.58
N GLN A 2 1.62 -23.12 -22.15
CA GLN A 2 2.10 -22.99 -20.76
C GLN A 2 2.79 -21.64 -20.47
N VAL A 3 3.03 -20.81 -21.50
CA VAL A 3 3.76 -19.54 -21.39
C VAL A 3 2.83 -18.32 -21.24
N LEU A 4 1.51 -18.47 -21.48
CA LEU A 4 0.54 -17.37 -21.36
C LEU A 4 0.09 -17.06 -19.92
N TRP A 5 0.27 -17.99 -18.98
CA TRP A 5 -0.14 -17.77 -17.58
C TRP A 5 0.76 -16.81 -16.80
N CYS A 6 1.97 -16.52 -17.28
CA CYS A 6 2.88 -15.59 -16.60
C CYS A 6 2.70 -14.14 -17.06
N THR A 7 2.25 -13.91 -18.30
CA THR A 7 2.07 -12.57 -18.85
C THR A 7 0.67 -12.01 -18.62
N ASP A 8 -0.38 -12.85 -18.58
CA ASP A 8 -1.74 -12.39 -18.28
C ASP A 8 -1.99 -12.12 -16.78
N MET A 9 -1.12 -12.60 -15.88
CA MET A 9 -1.14 -12.24 -14.45
C MET A 9 -0.47 -10.89 -14.15
N MET A 10 -0.06 -10.11 -15.16
CA MET A 10 0.59 -8.81 -14.99
C MET A 10 -0.21 -7.64 -15.58
N VAL A 11 -1.53 -7.75 -15.75
CA VAL A 11 -2.38 -6.60 -16.13
C VAL A 11 -3.71 -6.60 -15.36
N LYS A 12 -3.61 -6.51 -14.03
CA LYS A 12 -4.66 -5.89 -13.22
C LYS A 12 -4.02 -4.90 -12.25
N GLY A 13 -3.48 -3.83 -12.80
CA GLY A 13 -3.30 -2.58 -12.04
C GLY A 13 -4.69 -1.97 -11.79
N GLU A 14 -5.51 -2.66 -11.02
CA GLU A 14 -6.75 -2.10 -10.51
C GLU A 14 -6.35 -1.23 -9.31
N ASN A 15 -6.48 0.09 -9.50
CA ASN A 15 -6.35 1.16 -8.51
C ASN A 15 -6.63 0.66 -7.07
N VAL A 16 -5.73 0.97 -6.12
CA VAL A 16 -5.87 0.63 -4.69
C VAL A 16 -7.33 0.75 -4.28
N ARG A 17 -7.94 -0.37 -3.90
CA ARG A 17 -9.38 -0.46 -3.61
C ARG A 17 -9.81 0.64 -2.65
N VAL A 18 -11.02 1.18 -2.81
CA VAL A 18 -11.54 2.29 -1.98
C VAL A 18 -11.42 1.98 -0.48
N GLU A 19 -11.77 0.76 -0.08
CA GLU A 19 -11.66 0.28 1.31
C GLU A 19 -10.20 0.30 1.81
N MET A 20 -9.25 -0.03 0.93
CA MET A 20 -7.83 -0.01 1.25
C MET A 20 -7.30 1.43 1.36
N LYS A 21 -7.77 2.36 0.52
CA LYS A 21 -7.43 3.80 0.64
C LYS A 21 -7.83 4.34 2.00
N GLU A 22 -9.05 4.07 2.44
CA GLU A 22 -9.51 4.47 3.78
C GLU A 22 -8.66 3.88 4.89
N LYS A 23 -8.31 2.60 4.78
CA LYS A 23 -7.46 1.91 5.76
C LYS A 23 -6.08 2.54 5.85
N ILE A 24 -5.47 2.89 4.72
CA ILE A 24 -4.17 3.57 4.66
C ILE A 24 -4.26 4.93 5.34
N ILE A 25 -5.27 5.75 5.01
CA ILE A 25 -5.47 7.08 5.60
C ILE A 25 -5.64 6.98 7.12
N LYS A 26 -6.57 6.13 7.59
CA LYS A 26 -6.84 5.92 9.03
C LYS A 26 -5.59 5.46 9.78
N THR A 27 -4.82 4.54 9.18
CA THR A 27 -3.56 4.07 9.77
C THR A 27 -2.52 5.19 9.85
N CYS A 28 -2.36 5.98 8.78
CA CYS A 28 -1.42 7.11 8.78
C CYS A 28 -1.78 8.14 9.85
N GLU A 29 -3.07 8.51 9.95
CA GLU A 29 -3.54 9.46 10.97
C GLU A 29 -3.30 8.94 12.39
N ALA A 30 -3.66 7.68 12.67
CA ALA A 30 -3.41 7.08 13.97
C ALA A 30 -1.91 7.08 14.35
N LYS A 31 -1.04 6.81 13.38
CA LYS A 31 0.42 6.82 13.62
C LYS A 31 0.97 8.23 13.79
N ILE A 32 0.47 9.22 13.05
CA ILE A 32 0.85 10.62 13.19
C ILE A 32 0.45 11.14 14.58
N VAL A 33 -0.78 10.86 15.03
CA VAL A 33 -1.24 11.25 16.37
C VAL A 33 -0.37 10.60 17.46
N ALA A 34 -0.02 9.32 17.30
CA ALA A 34 0.73 8.58 18.32
C ALA A 34 2.25 8.89 18.34
N LYS A 35 2.86 9.22 17.19
CA LYS A 35 4.32 9.29 17.04
C LYS A 35 4.83 10.60 16.42
N GLY A 36 3.94 11.50 16.04
CA GLY A 36 4.25 12.76 15.37
C GLY A 36 4.38 12.63 13.85
N ASN A 37 4.44 13.78 13.18
CA ASN A 37 4.37 13.92 11.72
C ASN A 37 5.53 13.27 10.96
N ASN A 38 6.67 13.07 11.63
CA ASN A 38 7.86 12.45 11.03
C ASN A 38 7.88 10.92 11.14
N VAL A 39 6.81 10.28 11.60
CA VAL A 39 6.73 8.81 11.66
C VAL A 39 6.83 8.20 10.26
N GLY A 40 7.82 7.31 10.10
CA GLY A 40 7.97 6.48 8.90
C GLY A 40 7.13 5.20 9.00
N LEU A 41 6.47 4.84 7.91
CA LEU A 41 5.69 3.61 7.77
C LEU A 41 6.15 2.83 6.54
N SER A 42 6.10 1.51 6.63
CA SER A 42 6.19 0.61 5.48
C SER A 42 4.78 0.13 5.12
N PHE A 43 4.58 -0.41 3.91
CA PHE A 43 3.27 -0.94 3.49
C PHE A 43 2.72 -2.03 4.43
N TYR A 44 3.60 -2.76 5.13
CA TYR A 44 3.19 -3.75 6.13
C TYR A 44 2.39 -3.14 7.28
N ALA A 45 2.53 -1.83 7.55
CA ALA A 45 1.81 -1.16 8.62
C ALA A 45 0.28 -1.20 8.45
N PHE A 46 -0.21 -1.48 7.24
CA PHE A 46 -1.64 -1.53 6.92
C PHE A 46 -2.26 -2.93 7.10
N PHE A 47 -1.47 -3.93 7.51
CA PHE A 47 -1.91 -5.31 7.66
C PHE A 47 -1.72 -5.77 9.10
N ALA A 48 -2.71 -6.49 9.64
CA ALA A 48 -2.60 -7.08 10.99
C ALA A 48 -1.66 -8.30 10.96
N ASN A 49 -1.74 -9.10 9.92
CA ASN A 49 -0.86 -10.23 9.65
C ASN A 49 -0.66 -10.40 8.14
N LYS A 50 0.55 -10.78 7.74
CA LYS A 50 0.97 -10.98 6.34
C LYS A 50 0.23 -12.12 5.62
N ASN A 51 -0.40 -13.02 6.37
CA ASN A 51 -1.08 -14.20 5.82
C ASN A 51 -2.60 -14.04 5.71
N ASP A 52 -3.18 -12.94 6.24
CA ASP A 52 -4.64 -12.78 6.28
C ASP A 52 -5.23 -12.56 4.89
N ASP A 53 -4.54 -11.75 4.08
CA ASP A 53 -4.88 -11.47 2.68
C ASP A 53 -3.60 -11.27 1.87
N PRO A 54 -2.95 -12.37 1.44
CA PRO A 54 -1.67 -12.30 0.72
C PRO A 54 -1.82 -11.66 -0.66
N GLU A 55 -2.99 -11.75 -1.30
CA GLU A 55 -3.23 -11.11 -2.61
C GLU A 55 -3.29 -9.59 -2.47
N LEU A 56 -4.04 -9.08 -1.49
CA LEU A 56 -4.09 -7.64 -1.19
C LEU A 56 -2.73 -7.10 -0.75
N LEU A 57 -1.95 -7.89 0.00
CA LEU A 57 -0.58 -7.52 0.37
C LEU A 57 0.28 -7.30 -0.87
N MET A 58 0.21 -8.21 -1.85
CA MET A 58 0.98 -8.09 -3.09
C MET A 58 0.51 -6.91 -3.95
N GLU A 59 -0.80 -6.64 -4.00
CA GLU A 59 -1.38 -5.47 -4.68
C GLU A 59 -0.82 -4.16 -4.09
N VAL A 60 -0.86 -4.01 -2.76
CA VAL A 60 -0.34 -2.82 -2.07
C VAL A 60 1.18 -2.73 -2.18
N ALA A 61 1.90 -3.85 -2.13
CA ALA A 61 3.35 -3.87 -2.32
C ALA A 61 3.74 -3.44 -3.75
N HIS A 62 3.00 -3.88 -4.77
CA HIS A 62 3.20 -3.46 -6.15
C HIS A 62 3.01 -1.94 -6.31
N TRP A 63 1.87 -1.42 -5.83
CA TRP A 63 1.60 0.02 -5.81
C TRP A 63 2.71 0.81 -5.11
N TRP A 64 3.15 0.34 -3.94
CA TRP A 64 4.17 1.00 -3.13
C TRP A 64 5.54 1.06 -3.83
N ILE A 65 6.01 -0.09 -4.35
CA ILE A 65 7.38 -0.27 -4.82
C ILE A 65 7.52 0.12 -6.30
N ILE A 66 6.58 -0.30 -7.14
CA ILE A 66 6.71 -0.19 -8.60
C ILE A 66 6.08 1.11 -9.10
N GLU A 67 4.85 1.41 -8.67
CA GLU A 67 4.09 2.55 -9.18
C GLU A 67 4.54 3.85 -8.52
N MET A 68 4.49 3.90 -7.19
CA MET A 68 4.82 5.10 -6.40
C MET A 68 6.31 5.22 -6.07
N LYS A 69 7.06 4.11 -6.18
CA LYS A 69 8.51 4.04 -5.93
C LYS A 69 8.90 4.63 -4.57
N LEU A 70 8.11 4.32 -3.56
CA LEU A 70 8.35 4.76 -2.19
C LEU A 70 9.49 3.94 -1.56
N ASP A 71 10.23 4.58 -0.67
CA ASP A 71 11.27 3.91 0.12
C ASP A 71 10.69 2.83 1.04
N HIS A 72 11.56 1.99 1.63
CA HIS A 72 11.12 0.96 2.57
C HIS A 72 10.30 1.53 3.74
N PHE A 73 10.66 2.74 4.19
CA PHE A 73 9.88 3.55 5.10
C PHE A 73 9.63 4.92 4.48
N GLU A 74 8.36 5.30 4.40
CA GLU A 74 7.94 6.60 3.89
C GLU A 74 7.20 7.38 4.98
N LYS A 75 7.27 8.72 4.95
CA LYS A 75 6.56 9.54 5.95
C LYS A 75 5.05 9.33 5.85
N ALA A 76 4.39 9.11 6.99
CA ALA A 76 2.94 8.92 7.07
C ALA A 76 2.16 10.09 6.44
N GLU A 77 2.64 11.32 6.58
CA GLU A 77 2.01 12.48 5.92
C GLU A 77 2.08 12.40 4.39
N LYS A 78 3.21 11.99 3.83
CA LYS A 78 3.39 11.84 2.38
C LYS A 78 2.48 10.74 1.84
N ILE A 79 2.43 9.59 2.51
CA ILE A 79 1.53 8.48 2.13
C ILE A 79 0.07 8.94 2.17
N LYS A 80 -0.36 9.59 3.25
CA LYS A 80 -1.73 10.11 3.38
C LYS A 80 -2.08 11.07 2.24
N SER A 81 -1.21 12.04 1.97
CA SER A 81 -1.43 13.02 0.91
C SER A 81 -1.54 12.37 -0.47
N LEU A 82 -0.70 11.37 -0.76
CA LEU A 82 -0.75 10.64 -2.03
C LEU A 82 -2.10 9.93 -2.17
N VAL A 83 -2.49 9.13 -1.18
CA VAL A 83 -3.72 8.34 -1.24
C VAL A 83 -4.98 9.22 -1.26
N SER A 84 -4.98 10.35 -0.56
CA SER A 84 -6.10 11.31 -0.61
C SER A 84 -6.24 12.03 -1.95
N SER A 85 -5.23 11.99 -2.81
CA SER A 85 -5.24 12.62 -4.14
C SER A 85 -5.57 11.64 -5.29
N MET A 86 -5.71 10.35 -5.00
CA MET A 86 -6.01 9.26 -5.96
C MET A 86 -7.50 8.93 -6.01
#